data_AF-A0A2T7PF10-F1
#
_entry.id   AF-A0A2T7PF10-F1
#
_cell.length_a   1.000
_cell.length_b   1.000
_cell.length_c   1.000
_cell.angle_alpha   90.00
_cell.angle_beta   90.00
_cell.angle_gamma   90.00
#
_symmetry.space_group_name_H-M   'P 1'
#
loop_
_entity.id
_entity.type
_entity.pdbx_description
1 polymer ?
#
loop_
_entity_poly.entity_id
_entity_poly.type
_entity_poly.pdbx_seq_one_letter_code
_entity_poly.pdbx_strand_id
1 'polypeptide(L)'
;MRDDALNALFLLNASSQRIRFLRYEDLAADPLPTSEHIYQFLNLTWTEHIQHLVLRQTNFSAGGAQRGCAPRRTLTPGKGGHLLPFTVVRASSEAAARAWRKTIPWDIVEGVQAVCDPVMSLLGYAPLRTLDEVRNDTLPCMVNFKMLHSYRTLHPDLGSRDK
;
A
#
# COMPACT_ATOMS: atom_id res chain seq x y z
N MET A 1 17.25 -2.74 -10.77
CA MET A 1 16.11 -2.91 -9.84
C MET A 1 16.48 -3.62 -8.54
N ARG A 2 17.13 -4.80 -8.56
CA ARG A 2 17.59 -5.46 -7.31
C ARG A 2 18.54 -4.58 -6.50
N ASP A 3 19.58 -4.03 -7.15
CA ASP A 3 20.57 -3.17 -6.47
C ASP A 3 19.94 -1.90 -5.91
N ASP A 4 19.00 -1.30 -6.65
CA ASP A 4 18.26 -0.12 -6.20
C ASP A 4 17.44 -0.42 -4.95
N ALA A 5 16.80 -1.60 -4.90
CA ALA A 5 16.03 -2.03 -3.75
C ALA A 5 16.92 -2.30 -2.53
N LEU A 6 18.11 -2.90 -2.74
CA LEU A 6 19.11 -3.08 -1.68
C LEU A 6 19.67 -1.75 -1.16
N ASN A 7 19.91 -0.79 -2.05
CA ASN A 7 20.34 0.56 -1.68
C ASN A 7 19.24 1.29 -0.87
N ALA A 8 17.98 1.18 -1.30
CA ALA A 8 16.84 1.73 -0.56
C ALA A 8 16.73 1.12 0.83
N LEU A 9 16.89 -0.20 0.95
CA LEU A 9 16.93 -0.88 2.25
C LEU A 9 18.10 -0.42 3.13
N PHE A 10 19.28 -0.22 2.54
CA PHE A 10 20.43 0.30 3.26
C PHE A 10 20.13 1.69 3.83
N LEU A 11 19.51 2.57 3.04
CA LEU A 11 19.08 3.90 3.49
C LEU A 11 18.04 3.82 4.63
N LEU A 12 17.06 2.91 4.51
CA LEU A 12 16.05 2.68 5.55
C LEU A 12 16.68 2.21 6.87
N ASN A 13 17.72 1.39 6.81
CA ASN A 13 18.41 0.91 8.00
C ASN A 13 19.34 1.99 8.58
N ALA A 14 20.10 2.68 7.74
CA ALA A 14 21.05 3.71 8.17
C ALA A 14 20.36 4.99 8.69
N SER A 15 19.15 5.27 8.22
CA SER A 15 18.40 6.50 8.54
C SER A 15 16.97 6.20 8.99
N SER A 16 16.78 5.16 9.82
CA SER A 16 15.45 4.72 10.29
C SER A 16 14.65 5.76 11.06
N GLN A 17 15.30 6.82 11.57
CA GLN A 17 14.66 7.97 12.21
C GLN A 17 14.21 9.07 11.23
N ARG A 18 14.70 9.05 9.98
CA ARG A 18 14.41 10.09 8.97
C ARG A 18 13.64 9.56 7.77
N ILE A 19 13.76 8.27 7.49
CA ILE A 19 13.09 7.61 6.37
C ILE A 19 12.37 6.38 6.90
N ARG A 20 11.08 6.27 6.58
CA ARG A 20 10.26 5.11 6.92
C ARG A 20 9.67 4.51 5.64
N PHE A 21 9.77 3.19 5.53
CA PHE A 21 9.07 2.44 4.50
C PHE A 21 7.59 2.30 4.87
N LEU A 22 6.72 2.52 3.89
CA LEU A 22 5.27 2.42 4.02
C LEU A 22 4.72 1.81 2.73
N ARG A 23 3.96 0.73 2.84
CA ARG A 23 3.20 0.18 1.72
C ARG A 23 1.83 0.84 1.65
N TYR A 24 1.38 1.10 0.43
CA TYR A 24 0.04 1.67 0.21
C TYR A 24 -1.04 0.72 0.75
N GLU A 25 -0.83 -0.58 0.61
CA GLU A 25 -1.76 -1.64 0.97
C GLU A 25 -1.94 -1.77 2.49
N ASP A 26 -0.88 -1.59 3.28
CA ASP A 26 -0.96 -1.58 4.75
C ASP A 26 -1.82 -0.40 5.23
N LEU A 27 -1.59 0.78 4.63
CA LEU A 27 -2.39 1.98 4.92
C LEU A 27 -3.85 1.83 4.45
N ALA A 28 -4.07 1.14 3.32
CA ALA A 28 -5.39 0.95 2.76
C ALA A 28 -6.23 -0.08 3.55
N ALA A 29 -5.60 -1.13 4.07
CA ALA A 29 -6.25 -2.16 4.88
C ALA A 29 -6.48 -1.68 6.32
N ASP A 30 -5.44 -1.13 6.96
CA ASP A 30 -5.46 -0.73 8.36
C ASP A 30 -5.10 0.76 8.52
N PRO A 31 -5.97 1.69 8.10
CA PRO A 31 -5.64 3.11 8.03
C PRO A 31 -5.39 3.76 9.38
N LEU A 32 -6.08 3.32 10.44
CA LEU A 32 -5.92 3.88 11.77
C LEU A 32 -4.54 3.59 12.40
N PRO A 33 -4.18 2.31 12.65
CA PRO A 33 -2.89 2.00 13.28
C PRO A 33 -1.72 2.45 12.38
N THR A 34 -1.88 2.35 11.06
CA THR A 34 -0.84 2.80 10.13
C THR A 34 -0.66 4.32 10.16
N SER A 35 -1.74 5.10 10.21
CA SER A 35 -1.66 6.57 10.33
C SER A 35 -1.09 6.99 11.67
N GLU A 36 -1.47 6.35 12.76
CA GLU A 36 -0.91 6.62 14.08
C GLU A 36 0.61 6.40 14.09
N HIS A 37 1.08 5.29 13.51
CA HIS A 37 2.51 5.04 13.35
C HIS A 37 3.22 6.11 12.51
N ILE A 38 2.58 6.65 11.48
CA ILE A 38 3.13 7.76 10.68
C ILE A 38 3.26 9.02 11.55
N TYR A 39 2.23 9.35 12.33
CA TYR A 39 2.26 10.51 13.23
C TYR A 39 3.36 10.37 14.29
N GLN A 40 3.49 9.20 14.92
CA GLN A 40 4.56 8.92 15.87
C GLN A 40 5.95 9.08 15.25
N PHE A 41 6.14 8.59 14.02
CA PHE A 41 7.41 8.73 13.29
C PHE A 41 7.75 10.19 12.98
N LEU A 42 6.75 11.00 12.65
CA LEU A 42 6.90 12.45 12.42
C LEU A 42 6.97 13.27 13.71
N ASN A 43 6.89 12.62 14.88
CA ASN A 43 6.78 13.26 16.19
C ASN A 43 5.60 14.27 16.27
N LEU A 44 4.47 13.89 15.69
CA LEU A 44 3.21 14.64 15.70
C LEU A 44 2.23 14.00 16.68
N THR A 45 1.40 14.84 17.32
CA THR A 45 0.38 14.37 18.25
C THR A 45 -0.78 13.68 17.53
N TRP A 46 -1.07 12.44 17.91
CA TRP A 46 -2.29 11.74 17.49
C TRP A 46 -3.47 12.22 18.33
N THR A 47 -4.55 12.66 17.68
CA THR A 47 -5.76 13.18 18.35
C THR A 47 -7.02 12.54 17.80
N GLU A 48 -8.10 12.54 18.58
CA GLU A 48 -9.41 12.01 18.13
C GLU A 48 -9.90 12.68 16.84
N HIS A 49 -9.63 13.97 16.66
CA HIS A 49 -9.98 14.70 15.44
C HIS A 49 -9.32 14.08 14.19
N ILE A 50 -8.03 13.75 14.28
CA ILE A 50 -7.29 13.10 13.19
C ILE A 50 -7.83 11.70 12.93
N GLN A 51 -8.09 10.92 13.98
CA GLN A 51 -8.69 9.59 13.86
C GLN A 51 -10.03 9.65 13.10
N HIS A 52 -10.90 10.60 13.45
CA HIS A 52 -12.16 10.83 12.76
C HIS A 52 -11.98 11.28 11.30
N LEU A 53 -10.97 12.11 11.02
CA LEU A 53 -10.65 12.55 9.65
C LEU A 53 -10.22 11.37 8.79
N VAL A 54 -9.32 10.53 9.29
CA VAL A 54 -8.84 9.34 8.59
C VAL A 54 -10.01 8.40 8.28
N LEU A 55 -10.82 8.05 9.28
CA LEU A 55 -12.00 7.20 9.08
C LEU A 55 -12.97 7.76 8.04
N ARG A 56 -13.23 9.07 8.07
CA ARG A 56 -14.13 9.72 7.11
C ARG A 56 -13.59 9.62 5.68
N GLN A 57 -12.29 9.75 5.51
CA GLN A 57 -11.66 9.68 4.19
C GLN A 57 -11.56 8.24 3.68
N THR A 58 -11.40 7.25 4.57
CA THR A 58 -11.19 5.85 4.18
C THR A 58 -12.47 5.02 4.08
N ASN A 59 -13.54 5.40 4.80
CA ASN A 59 -14.84 4.71 4.85
C ASN A 59 -15.99 5.57 4.28
N PHE A 60 -15.82 6.13 3.09
CA PHE A 60 -16.91 6.90 2.48
C PHE A 60 -18.04 5.99 1.98
N SER A 61 -18.99 5.69 2.85
CA SER A 61 -20.35 5.31 2.46
C SER A 61 -21.00 6.52 1.81
N ALA A 62 -21.43 6.39 0.55
CA ALA A 62 -22.15 7.43 -0.19
C ALA A 62 -23.49 7.79 0.52
N GLY A 63 -23.43 8.65 1.53
CA GLY A 63 -24.61 8.99 2.34
C GLY A 63 -24.44 10.13 3.34
N GLY A 64 -23.32 10.87 3.28
CA GLY A 64 -23.06 11.94 4.25
C GLY A 64 -22.34 13.12 3.63
N ALA A 65 -23.07 13.97 2.91
CA ALA A 65 -22.59 15.30 2.58
C ALA A 65 -22.37 16.08 3.88
N GLN A 66 -21.12 16.32 4.29
CA GLN A 66 -20.82 17.42 5.21
C GLN A 66 -19.36 17.94 5.09
N ARG A 67 -19.29 19.05 4.36
CA ARG A 67 -18.58 20.32 4.63
C ARG A 67 -17.07 20.27 4.86
N GLY A 68 -16.33 20.36 3.75
CA GLY A 68 -15.03 21.02 3.64
C GLY A 68 -15.07 22.06 2.51
N CYS A 69 -14.22 23.09 2.57
CA CYS A 69 -14.25 24.28 1.71
C CYS A 69 -13.90 23.96 0.24
N ALA A 70 -14.90 23.59 -0.55
CA ALA A 70 -14.89 23.74 -2.00
C ALA A 70 -16.20 24.45 -2.42
N PRO A 71 -16.15 25.47 -3.29
CA PRO A 71 -17.35 26.15 -3.72
C PRO A 71 -18.22 25.19 -4.53
N ARG A 72 -19.48 25.08 -4.09
CA ARG A 72 -20.57 24.32 -4.70
C ARG A 72 -20.77 24.73 -6.15
N ARG A 73 -20.23 23.98 -7.11
CA ARG A 73 -20.72 24.03 -8.49
C ARG A 73 -21.94 23.12 -8.56
N THR A 74 -23.12 23.73 -8.68
CA THR A 74 -24.41 23.06 -8.89
C THR A 74 -24.32 22.15 -10.11
N LEU A 75 -24.41 20.84 -9.90
CA LEU A 75 -24.63 19.85 -10.95
C LEU A 75 -26.06 19.35 -10.82
N THR A 76 -26.82 19.62 -11.88
CA THR A 76 -28.15 19.09 -12.19
C THR A 76 -28.20 17.56 -12.06
N PRO A 77 -29.35 16.97 -11.69
CA PRO A 77 -29.51 15.52 -11.62
C PRO A 77 -29.61 14.97 -13.05
N GLY A 78 -28.45 14.67 -13.63
CA GLY A 78 -28.30 14.05 -14.94
C GLY A 78 -27.61 12.69 -14.79
N LYS A 79 -28.34 11.66 -15.23
CA LYS A 79 -27.95 10.27 -15.49
C LYS A 79 -26.44 9.98 -15.53
N GLY A 80 -26.02 8.99 -14.75
CA GLY A 80 -24.70 8.34 -14.83
C GLY A 80 -23.71 8.86 -13.80
N GLY A 81 -23.73 8.27 -12.60
CA GLY A 81 -22.78 8.56 -11.53
C GLY A 81 -21.37 8.10 -11.89
N HIS A 82 -20.68 8.85 -12.75
CA HIS A 82 -19.24 8.72 -12.90
C HIS A 82 -18.60 9.56 -11.79
N LEU A 83 -18.17 8.89 -10.72
CA LEU A 83 -17.20 9.47 -9.78
C LEU A 83 -16.02 10.00 -10.62
N LEU A 84 -15.60 11.24 -10.38
CA LEU A 84 -14.47 11.83 -11.10
C LEU A 84 -13.27 10.87 -11.05
N PRO A 85 -12.55 10.64 -12.17
CA PRO A 85 -11.32 9.88 -12.13
C PRO A 85 -10.38 10.57 -11.13
N PHE A 86 -9.69 9.79 -10.30
CA PHE A 86 -8.79 10.26 -9.23
C PHE A 86 -9.44 10.84 -7.97
N THR A 87 -10.72 10.53 -7.65
CA THR A 87 -11.24 10.86 -6.33
C THR A 87 -10.47 10.13 -5.22
N VAL A 88 -10.17 10.86 -4.15
CA VAL A 88 -9.79 10.28 -2.85
C VAL A 88 -10.99 9.71 -2.10
N VAL A 89 -12.19 9.90 -2.65
CA VAL A 89 -13.48 9.48 -2.12
C VAL A 89 -13.90 8.20 -2.85
N ARG A 90 -13.24 7.08 -2.53
CA ARG A 90 -13.66 5.74 -2.97
C ARG A 90 -14.34 5.05 -1.80
N ALA A 91 -15.29 4.15 -2.11
CA ALA A 91 -16.08 3.47 -1.07
C ALA A 91 -15.24 2.59 -0.12
N SER A 92 -14.09 2.09 -0.58
CA SER A 92 -13.10 1.37 0.24
C SER A 92 -11.70 1.50 -0.38
N SER A 93 -10.72 1.92 0.42
CA SER A 93 -9.31 2.01 0.01
C SER A 93 -8.69 0.62 -0.19
N GLU A 94 -9.06 -0.34 0.66
CA GLU A 94 -8.64 -1.73 0.56
C GLU A 94 -9.11 -2.39 -0.74
N ALA A 95 -10.38 -2.19 -1.11
CA ALA A 95 -10.93 -2.71 -2.37
C ALA A 95 -10.23 -2.09 -3.59
N ALA A 96 -9.87 -0.80 -3.51
CA ALA A 96 -9.10 -0.14 -4.56
C ALA A 96 -7.68 -0.71 -4.70
N ALA A 97 -7.01 -1.00 -3.58
CA ALA A 97 -5.68 -1.61 -3.57
C ALA A 97 -5.67 -3.03 -4.17
N ARG A 98 -6.78 -3.76 -4.05
CA ARG A 98 -6.93 -5.13 -4.59
C ARG A 98 -7.59 -5.19 -5.97
N ALA A 99 -8.01 -4.07 -6.55
CA ALA A 99 -8.79 -4.06 -7.80
C ALA A 99 -8.09 -4.74 -8.99
N TRP A 100 -6.75 -4.65 -9.06
CA TRP A 100 -5.94 -5.28 -10.10
C TRP A 100 -6.10 -6.81 -10.15
N ARG A 101 -6.43 -7.44 -9.00
CA ARG A 101 -6.67 -8.87 -8.89
C ARG A 101 -7.84 -9.36 -9.71
N LYS A 102 -8.72 -8.49 -10.20
CA LYS A 102 -9.89 -8.89 -11.02
C LYS A 102 -9.68 -8.62 -12.50
N THR A 103 -8.76 -7.72 -12.83
CA THR A 103 -8.60 -7.19 -14.18
C THR A 103 -7.34 -7.70 -14.89
N ILE A 104 -6.26 -7.96 -14.15
CA ILE A 104 -4.99 -8.40 -14.75
C ILE A 104 -5.05 -9.91 -15.03
N PRO A 105 -4.71 -10.38 -16.25
CA PRO A 105 -4.65 -11.81 -16.55
C PRO A 105 -3.38 -12.48 -16.00
N TRP A 106 -3.42 -13.81 -15.86
CA TRP A 106 -2.38 -14.58 -15.15
C TRP A 106 -0.99 -14.47 -15.79
N ASP A 107 -0.89 -14.50 -17.11
CA ASP A 107 0.35 -14.38 -17.89
C ASP A 107 1.12 -13.09 -17.56
N ILE A 108 0.40 -11.99 -17.37
CA ILE A 108 1.00 -10.71 -16.96
C ILE A 108 1.49 -10.78 -15.51
N VAL A 109 0.70 -11.37 -14.60
CA VAL A 109 1.10 -11.53 -13.19
C VAL A 109 2.36 -12.39 -13.10
N GLU A 110 2.39 -13.52 -13.79
CA GLU A 110 3.52 -14.44 -13.84
C GLU A 110 4.76 -13.74 -14.43
N GLY A 111 4.61 -13.02 -15.55
CA GLY A 111 5.71 -12.28 -16.16
C GLY A 111 6.29 -11.19 -15.25
N VAL A 112 5.44 -10.42 -14.55
CA VAL A 112 5.88 -9.41 -13.58
C VAL A 112 6.61 -10.08 -12.41
N GLN A 113 6.08 -11.16 -11.85
CA GLN A 113 6.74 -11.89 -10.76
C GLN A 113 8.08 -12.44 -11.22
N ALA A 114 8.19 -13.02 -12.41
CA ALA A 114 9.46 -13.57 -12.91
C ALA A 114 10.59 -12.53 -12.98
N VAL A 115 10.26 -11.28 -13.33
CA VAL A 115 11.25 -10.19 -13.42
C VAL A 115 11.49 -9.53 -12.06
N CYS A 116 10.43 -9.33 -11.28
CA CYS A 116 10.45 -8.53 -10.06
C CYS A 116 10.59 -9.35 -8.77
N ASP A 117 10.62 -10.69 -8.84
CA ASP A 117 10.64 -11.60 -7.67
C ASP A 117 11.65 -11.18 -6.59
N PRO A 118 12.92 -10.83 -6.90
CA PRO A 118 13.88 -10.47 -5.87
C PRO A 118 13.44 -9.22 -5.09
N VAL A 119 12.87 -8.24 -5.79
CA VAL A 119 12.42 -6.97 -5.21
C VAL A 119 11.08 -7.15 -4.50
N MET A 120 10.16 -7.93 -5.07
CA MET A 120 8.88 -8.26 -4.44
C MET A 120 9.10 -9.00 -3.12
N SER A 121 9.96 -10.01 -3.12
CA SER A 121 10.36 -10.75 -1.91
C SER A 121 11.00 -9.84 -0.87
N LEU A 122 11.88 -8.93 -1.31
CA LEU A 122 12.54 -7.96 -0.45
C LEU A 122 11.55 -7.02 0.25
N LEU A 123 10.53 -6.57 -0.48
CA LEU A 123 9.48 -5.67 0.01
C LEU A 123 8.35 -6.41 0.76
N GLY A 124 8.47 -7.73 0.91
CA GLY A 124 7.51 -8.55 1.64
C GLY A 124 6.22 -8.85 0.87
N TYR A 125 6.26 -8.84 -0.47
CA TYR A 125 5.19 -9.37 -1.32
C TYR A 125 5.38 -10.88 -1.51
N ALA A 126 4.35 -11.65 -1.22
CA ALA A 126 4.37 -13.10 -1.40
C ALA A 126 4.05 -13.47 -2.86
N PRO A 127 4.81 -14.40 -3.48
CA PRO A 127 4.53 -14.84 -4.83
C PRO A 127 3.22 -15.62 -4.89
N LEU A 128 2.41 -15.32 -5.90
CA LEU A 128 1.20 -16.04 -6.25
C LEU A 128 1.53 -17.13 -7.27
N ARG A 129 0.85 -18.27 -7.18
CA ARG A 129 1.17 -19.46 -8.00
C ARG A 129 0.09 -19.82 -8.99
N THR A 130 -1.14 -19.34 -8.79
CA THR A 130 -2.27 -19.66 -9.64
C THR A 130 -3.18 -18.46 -9.83
N LEU A 131 -3.97 -18.50 -10.91
CA LEU A 131 -5.03 -17.51 -11.14
C LEU A 131 -6.03 -17.47 -9.98
N ASP A 132 -6.38 -18.63 -9.41
CA ASP A 132 -7.31 -18.73 -8.28
C ASP A 132 -6.77 -18.01 -7.05
N GLU A 133 -5.46 -18.12 -6.77
CA GLU A 133 -4.81 -17.35 -5.70
C GLU A 133 -4.86 -15.84 -5.98
N VAL A 134 -4.66 -15.42 -7.23
CA VAL A 134 -4.80 -14.00 -7.62
C VAL A 134 -6.22 -13.52 -7.34
N ARG A 135 -7.25 -14.29 -7.73
CA ARG A 135 -8.67 -13.92 -7.58
C ARG A 135 -9.17 -14.00 -6.15
N ASN A 136 -8.47 -14.70 -5.27
CA ASN A 136 -8.86 -14.81 -3.87
C ASN A 136 -8.48 -13.55 -3.06
N ASP A 137 -9.46 -12.68 -2.84
CA ASP A 137 -9.31 -11.42 -2.09
C ASP A 137 -9.02 -11.63 -0.58
N THR A 138 -9.18 -12.86 -0.07
CA THR A 138 -8.90 -13.22 1.33
C THR A 138 -7.47 -13.70 1.56
N LEU A 139 -6.73 -14.03 0.50
CA LEU A 139 -5.34 -14.46 0.63
C LEU A 139 -4.42 -13.26 0.89
N PRO A 140 -3.68 -13.26 2.02
CA PRO A 140 -2.67 -12.25 2.26
C PRO A 140 -1.51 -12.47 1.28
N CYS A 141 -1.37 -11.57 0.30
CA CYS A 141 -0.22 -11.54 -0.60
C CYS A 141 0.94 -10.70 -0.05
N MET A 142 0.89 -10.41 1.24
CA MET A 142 1.88 -9.61 1.94
C MET A 142 2.30 -10.37 3.19
N VAL A 143 3.61 -10.50 3.35
CA VAL A 143 4.22 -10.94 4.61
C VAL A 143 4.72 -9.71 5.37
N ASN A 144 5.01 -9.90 6.66
CA ASN A 144 5.66 -8.86 7.45
C ASN A 144 6.98 -8.47 6.78
N PHE A 145 7.09 -7.19 6.44
CA PHE A 145 8.32 -6.64 5.88
C PHE A 145 9.46 -6.83 6.90
N LYS A 146 10.40 -7.69 6.52
CA LYS A 146 11.52 -8.08 7.35
C LYS A 146 12.69 -7.15 7.04
N MET A 147 13.02 -6.27 7.98
CA MET A 147 14.22 -5.40 7.88
C MET A 147 15.49 -6.24 7.65
N LEU A 148 16.46 -5.66 6.94
CA LEU A 148 17.70 -6.27 6.44
C LEU A 148 18.40 -7.28 7.36
N HIS A 149 18.36 -7.05 8.68
CA HIS A 149 19.00 -7.91 9.67
C HIS A 149 18.49 -9.36 9.63
N SER A 150 17.23 -9.55 9.25
CA SER A 150 16.63 -10.88 9.08
C SER A 150 16.71 -11.40 7.64
N TYR A 151 16.76 -10.50 6.65
CA TYR A 151 16.86 -10.86 5.22
C TYR A 151 18.26 -11.41 4.86
N ARG A 152 19.34 -10.80 5.38
CA ARG A 152 20.73 -11.26 5.16
C ARG A 152 20.99 -12.65 5.78
N THR A 153 20.28 -12.99 6.85
CA THR A 153 20.37 -14.29 7.53
C THR A 153 19.66 -15.40 6.77
N LEU A 154 18.60 -15.07 6.03
CA LEU A 154 17.83 -16.03 5.23
C LEU A 154 18.40 -16.24 3.81
N HIS A 155 19.18 -15.28 3.31
CA HIS A 155 19.81 -15.31 1.99
C HIS A 155 21.32 -15.01 2.11
N PRO A 156 22.13 -16.00 2.56
CA PRO A 156 23.55 -15.83 2.84
C PRO A 156 24.42 -15.64 1.57
N ASP A 157 23.88 -15.97 0.40
CA ASP A 157 24.48 -15.78 -0.93
C ASP A 157 24.65 -14.29 -1.30
N LEU A 158 23.96 -13.38 -0.60
CA LEU A 158 23.97 -11.95 -0.86
C LEU A 158 25.15 -11.19 -0.21
N GLY A 159 26.06 -11.90 0.46
CA GLY A 159 27.22 -11.33 1.17
C GLY A 159 28.54 -11.31 0.39
N SER A 160 28.67 -12.06 -0.70
CA SER A 160 29.90 -12.06 -1.51
C SER A 160 29.84 -10.96 -2.55
N ARG A 161 30.25 -9.74 -2.16
CA ARG A 161 30.92 -8.87 -3.13
C ARG A 161 32.30 -9.47 -3.32
N ASP A 162 32.44 -10.33 -4.33
CA ASP A 162 33.75 -10.59 -4.91
C ASP A 162 34.36 -9.22 -5.27
N LYS A 163 35.56 -9.00 -4.74
CA LYS A 163 36.36 -7.80 -4.97
C LYS A 163 36.87 -7.76 -6.39
#